data_AF-A0A7Z0CJV1-F1
#
_entry.id   AF-A0A7Z0CJV1-F1
#
_cell.length_a   1.000
_cell.length_b   1.000
_cell.length_c   1.000
_cell.angle_alpha   90.00
_cell.angle_beta   90.00
_cell.angle_gamma   90.00
#
_symmetry.space_group_name_H-M   'P 1'
#
loop_
_entity.id
_entity.type
_entity.pdbx_description
1 polymer ?
#
loop_
_entity_poly.entity_id
_entity_poly.type
_entity_poly.pdbx_seq_one_letter_code
_entity_poly.pdbx_strand_id
1 'polypeptide(L)'
;MTRADVQTWVTALDGEGLSPATVHHHYVALKKAFRFAQWDRLIAFNPCDGVKLPKVATVDDFAPRFLTAAEVERVSARLDATAAPYGC
;
A
#
# COMPACT_ATOMS: atom_id res chain seq x y z
N MET A 1 -9.85 5.14 -23.22
CA MET A 1 -8.92 4.41 -22.34
C MET A 1 -9.36 2.96 -22.28
N THR A 2 -8.50 2.05 -22.70
CA THR A 2 -8.73 0.61 -22.77
C THR A 2 -8.02 -0.11 -21.64
N ARG A 3 -8.33 -1.38 -21.42
CA ARG A 3 -7.62 -2.23 -20.44
C ARG A 3 -6.12 -2.31 -20.72
N ALA A 4 -5.71 -2.30 -21.99
CA ALA A 4 -4.30 -2.33 -22.38
C ALA A 4 -3.57 -1.07 -21.90
N ASP A 5 -4.20 0.09 -22.02
CA ASP A 5 -3.62 1.36 -21.56
C ASP A 5 -3.36 1.34 -20.04
N VAL A 6 -4.31 0.79 -19.25
CA VAL A 6 -4.15 0.65 -17.80
C VAL A 6 -3.03 -0.33 -17.46
N GLN A 7 -2.91 -1.45 -18.18
CA GLN A 7 -1.85 -2.44 -17.94
C GLN A 7 -0.46 -1.86 -18.27
N THR A 8 -0.33 -1.11 -19.37
CA THR A 8 0.92 -0.43 -19.73
C THR A 8 1.33 0.58 -18.67
N TRP A 9 0.37 1.36 -18.16
CA TRP A 9 0.62 2.32 -17.09
C TRP A 9 1.06 1.65 -15.79
N VAL A 10 0.39 0.57 -15.36
CA VAL A 10 0.80 -0.21 -14.18
C VAL A 10 2.22 -0.79 -14.36
N THR A 11 2.56 -1.25 -15.56
CA THR A 11 3.89 -1.80 -15.87
C THR A 11 4.97 -0.71 -15.87
N ALA A 12 4.64 0.50 -16.34
CA ALA A 12 5.55 1.64 -16.28
C ALA A 12 5.85 2.06 -14.83
N LEU A 13 4.82 2.13 -13.97
CA LEU A 13 4.99 2.44 -12.55
C LEU A 13 5.84 1.40 -11.81
N ASP A 14 5.70 0.13 -12.15
CA ASP A 14 6.56 -0.94 -11.61
C ASP A 14 8.01 -0.77 -12.07
N GLY A 15 8.22 -0.44 -13.36
CA GLY A 15 9.55 -0.17 -13.94
C GLY A 15 10.26 1.07 -13.40
N GLU A 16 9.51 2.04 -12.86
CA GLU A 16 10.04 3.24 -12.18
C GLU A 16 10.59 2.95 -10.78
N GLY A 17 10.46 1.71 -10.28
CA GLY A 17 11.00 1.30 -8.98
C GLY A 17 10.12 1.66 -7.79
N LEU A 18 8.83 1.98 -8.03
CA LEU A 18 7.86 2.15 -6.97
C LEU A 18 7.60 0.81 -6.26
N SER A 19 7.39 0.85 -4.94
CA SER A 19 6.96 -0.33 -4.20
C SER A 19 5.66 -0.91 -4.80
N PRO A 20 5.53 -2.24 -4.94
CA PRO A 20 4.32 -2.89 -5.42
C PRO A 20 3.06 -2.47 -4.65
N ALA A 21 3.20 -2.17 -3.35
CA ALA A 21 2.10 -1.67 -2.52
C ALA A 21 1.66 -0.26 -2.95
N THR A 22 2.60 0.60 -3.32
CA THR A 22 2.31 1.95 -3.84
C THR A 22 1.59 1.86 -5.18
N VAL A 23 2.06 1.00 -6.09
CA VAL A 23 1.41 0.75 -7.39
C VAL A 23 -0.03 0.24 -7.18
N HIS A 24 -0.22 -0.65 -6.20
CA HIS A 24 -1.54 -1.14 -5.83
C HIS A 24 -2.48 -0.03 -5.35
N HIS A 25 -2.00 0.87 -4.47
CA HIS A 25 -2.80 2.00 -4.00
C HIS A 25 -3.22 2.95 -5.12
N HIS A 26 -2.30 3.29 -6.04
CA HIS A 26 -2.60 4.13 -7.19
C HIS A 26 -3.64 3.48 -8.10
N TYR A 27 -3.49 2.19 -8.37
CA TYR A 27 -4.48 1.43 -9.14
C TYR A 27 -5.85 1.38 -8.47
N VAL A 28 -5.93 1.18 -7.15
CA VAL A 28 -7.21 1.15 -6.43
C VAL A 28 -7.92 2.50 -6.51
N ALA A 29 -7.19 3.61 -6.40
CA ALA A 29 -7.74 4.95 -6.58
C ALA A 29 -8.34 5.12 -7.98
N LEU A 30 -7.60 4.72 -9.02
CA LEU A 30 -8.05 4.77 -10.42
C LEU A 30 -9.29 3.89 -10.65
N LYS A 31 -9.30 2.66 -10.11
CA LYS A 31 -10.43 1.74 -10.21
C LYS A 31 -11.70 2.33 -9.60
N LYS A 32 -11.58 3.03 -8.46
CA LYS A 32 -12.71 3.72 -7.82
C LYS A 32 -13.24 4.88 -8.66
N ALA A 33 -12.35 5.67 -9.26
CA ALA A 33 -12.75 6.76 -10.16
C ALA A 33 -13.55 6.24 -11.36
N PHE A 34 -13.09 5.16 -12.01
CA PHE A 34 -13.85 4.53 -13.11
C PHE A 34 -15.14 3.86 -12.64
N ARG A 35 -15.16 3.29 -11.43
CA ARG A 35 -16.39 2.74 -10.85
C ARG A 35 -17.44 3.83 -10.63
N PHE A 36 -17.03 5.01 -10.16
CA PHE A 36 -17.92 6.16 -10.04
C PHE A 36 -18.43 6.62 -11.41
N ALA A 37 -17.56 6.77 -12.40
CA ALA A 37 -17.95 7.11 -13.77
C ALA A 37 -18.91 6.08 -14.39
N GLN A 38 -18.78 4.79 -14.03
CA GLN A 38 -19.71 3.74 -14.46
C GLN A 38 -21.07 3.88 -13.78
N TRP A 39 -21.11 4.21 -12.49
CA TRP A 39 -22.37 4.48 -11.77
C TRP A 39 -23.12 5.68 -12.33
N ASP A 40 -22.39 6.74 -12.69
CA ASP A 40 -22.92 7.91 -13.39
C ASP A 40 -23.23 7.66 -14.87
N ARG A 41 -23.05 6.41 -15.34
CA ARG A 41 -23.27 5.97 -16.73
C ARG A 41 -22.48 6.74 -17.79
N LEU A 42 -21.38 7.40 -17.40
CA LEU A 42 -20.45 8.07 -18.31
C LEU A 42 -19.64 7.05 -19.13
N ILE A 43 -19.46 5.84 -18.58
CA ILE A 43 -18.78 4.73 -19.25
C ILE A 43 -19.58 3.44 -19.10
N ALA A 44 -19.58 2.61 -20.16
CA ALA A 44 -20.31 1.34 -20.17
C ALA A 44 -19.57 0.23 -19.41
N PHE A 45 -18.23 0.24 -19.43
CA PHE A 45 -17.39 -0.78 -18.80
C PHE A 45 -16.22 -0.13 -18.08
N ASN A 46 -15.77 -0.74 -16.97
CA ASN A 46 -14.59 -0.29 -16.25
C ASN A 46 -13.32 -0.90 -16.90
N PRO A 47 -12.41 -0.08 -17.46
CA PRO A 47 -11.19 -0.58 -18.10
C PRO A 47 -10.19 -1.17 -17.11
N CYS A 48 -10.37 -0.95 -15.80
CA CYS A 48 -9.52 -1.54 -14.76
C CYS A 48 -9.89 -3.00 -14.44
N ASP A 49 -11.06 -3.51 -14.86
CA ASP A 49 -11.41 -4.88 -14.54
C ASP A 49 -10.52 -5.88 -15.32
N GLY A 50 -9.93 -6.84 -14.58
CA GLY A 50 -9.04 -7.86 -15.13
C GLY A 50 -7.58 -7.41 -15.36
N VAL A 51 -7.17 -6.24 -14.85
CA VAL A 51 -5.76 -5.81 -14.86
C VAL A 51 -4.95 -6.66 -13.87
N LYS A 52 -3.79 -7.17 -14.32
CA LYS A 52 -2.88 -7.93 -13.47
C LYS A 52 -1.94 -6.97 -12.75
N LEU A 53 -1.98 -7.02 -11.42
CA LEU A 53 -1.12 -6.22 -10.55
C LEU A 53 0.14 -6.99 -10.17
N PRO A 54 1.27 -6.29 -9.96
CA PRO A 54 2.46 -6.90 -9.39
C PRO A 54 2.15 -7.49 -8.01
N LYS A 55 2.76 -8.64 -7.70
CA LYS A 55 2.55 -9.34 -6.43
C LYS A 55 3.11 -8.48 -5.31
N VAL A 56 2.23 -8.02 -4.41
CA VAL A 56 2.65 -7.36 -3.18
C VAL A 56 3.27 -8.43 -2.28
N ALA A 57 4.47 -8.15 -1.74
CA ALA A 57 5.09 -9.01 -0.75
C ALA A 57 4.09 -9.27 0.39
N THR A 58 3.79 -10.54 0.62
CA THR A 58 2.76 -10.96 1.58
C THR A 58 3.30 -10.90 2.99
N VAL A 59 2.42 -10.96 4.00
CA VAL A 59 2.82 -11.03 5.42
C VAL A 59 3.77 -12.20 5.68
N ASP A 60 3.73 -13.25 4.86
CA ASP A 60 4.66 -14.39 4.91
C ASP A 60 6.11 -14.04 4.52
N ASP A 61 6.33 -13.00 3.71
CA ASP A 61 7.67 -12.50 3.38
C ASP A 61 8.19 -11.53 4.46
N PHE A 62 7.30 -11.08 5.35
CA PHE A 62 7.65 -10.23 6.47
C PHE A 62 8.08 -11.12 7.63
N ALA A 63 9.37 -11.08 7.97
CA ALA A 63 9.92 -11.73 9.17
C ALA A 63 10.08 -10.69 10.29
N PRO A 64 8.99 -10.33 11.02
CA PRO A 64 9.07 -9.36 12.10
C PRO A 64 9.95 -9.89 13.23
N ARG A 65 10.96 -9.10 13.60
CA ARG A 65 11.75 -9.35 14.81
C ARG A 65 11.08 -8.63 15.97
N PHE A 66 10.40 -9.39 16.82
CA PHE A 66 9.85 -8.87 18.06
C PHE A 66 10.93 -8.79 19.13
N LEU A 67 10.79 -7.81 20.03
CA LEU A 67 11.62 -7.72 21.22
C LEU A 67 11.19 -8.82 22.20
N THR A 68 12.18 -9.48 22.80
CA THR A 68 11.95 -10.39 23.94
C THR A 68 11.49 -9.60 25.16
N ALA A 69 10.85 -10.25 26.14
CA ALA A 69 10.40 -9.59 27.36
C ALA A 69 11.53 -8.79 28.07
N ALA A 70 12.73 -9.38 28.13
CA ALA A 70 13.91 -8.72 28.70
C ALA A 70 14.44 -7.53 27.88
N GLU A 71 14.21 -7.50 26.57
CA GLU A 71 14.52 -6.33 25.73
C GLU A 71 13.46 -5.24 25.93
N VAL A 72 12.18 -5.60 26.06
CA VAL A 72 11.09 -4.66 26.35
C VAL A 72 11.31 -3.98 27.71
N GLU A 73 11.65 -4.73 28.75
CA GLU A 73 11.95 -4.18 30.09
C GLU A 73 13.14 -3.21 30.05
N ARG A 74 14.19 -3.55 29.31
CA ARG A 74 15.35 -2.65 29.13
C ARG A 74 15.00 -1.35 28.40
N VAL A 75 14.15 -1.43 27.38
CA VAL A 75 13.68 -0.24 26.66
C VAL A 75 12.78 0.61 27.57
N SER A 76 11.85 -0.02 28.31
CA SER A 76 10.98 0.67 29.25
C SER A 76 11.77 1.41 30.31
N ALA A 77 12.69 0.72 31.01
CA ALA A 77 13.50 1.34 32.06
C ALA A 77 14.33 2.52 31.55
N ARG A 78 14.79 2.48 30.30
CA ARG A 78 15.50 3.60 29.69
C ARG A 78 14.57 4.76 29.32
N LEU A 79 13.38 4.46 28.82
CA LEU A 79 12.37 5.49 28.54
C LEU A 79 11.95 6.18 29.83
N ASP A 80 11.70 5.44 30.90
CA ASP A 80 11.35 5.99 32.21
C ASP A 80 12.46 6.89 32.78
N ALA A 81 13.72 6.49 32.61
CA ALA A 81 14.88 7.27 33.06
C ALA A 81 15.16 8.53 32.23
N THR A 82 14.70 8.56 30.97
CA THR A 82 14.96 9.66 30.02
C THR A 82 13.71 10.51 29.76
N ALA A 83 12.55 10.09 30.28
CA ALA A 83 11.31 10.82 30.15
C ALA A 83 11.42 12.14 30.91
N ALA A 84 11.56 13.24 30.17
CA ALA A 84 11.07 14.52 30.66
C ALA A 84 9.56 14.35 30.92
N PRO A 85 9.01 14.93 32.01
CA PRO A 85 7.58 14.82 32.28
C PRO A 85 6.82 15.45 31.11
N TYR A 86 6.24 14.62 30.26
CA TYR A 86 5.33 15.08 29.22
C TYR A 86 4.02 15.48 29.92
N GLY A 87 3.93 16.77 30.26
CA GLY A 87 2.79 17.35 30.95
C GLY A 87 3.04 18.80 31.36
N CYS A 88 2.94 19.72 30.39
CA CYS A 88 2.49 21.09 30.62
C CYS A 88 1.52 21.47 29.48
#